data_AF-A0A258FG63-F1
#
_entry.id   AF-A0A258FG63-F1
#
_cell.length_a   1.000
_cell.length_b   1.000
_cell.length_c   1.000
_cell.angle_alpha   90.00
_cell.angle_beta   90.00
_cell.angle_gamma   90.00
#
_symmetry.space_group_name_H-M   'P 1'
#
loop_
_entity.id
_entity.type
_entity.pdbx_description
1 polymer ?
#
loop_
_entity_poly.entity_id
_entity_poly.type
_entity_poly.pdbx_seq_one_letter_code
_entity_poly.pdbx_strand_id
1 'polypeptide(L)'
;MAIDAATVRRVAKLARIAEPEERLEPLARELNSIMTWIEQLNEVDVEGVQPMTSAVHATLPMREDVVADGGDAARVLSNAPKSADGFYVVPKVVE
;
A
#
# COMPACT_ATOMS: atom_id res chain seq x y z
N MET A 1 0.17 6.18 -21.79
CA MET A 1 1.55 5.65 -21.61
C MET A 1 1.42 4.13 -21.46
N ALA A 2 2.08 3.32 -22.29
CA ALA A 2 1.84 1.88 -22.29
C ALA A 2 2.59 1.19 -21.12
N ILE A 3 1.87 0.41 -20.32
CA ILE A 3 2.44 -0.44 -19.27
C ILE A 3 2.90 -1.75 -19.91
N ASP A 4 4.19 -2.07 -19.78
CA ASP A 4 4.77 -3.34 -20.24
C ASP A 4 5.03 -4.31 -19.07
N ALA A 5 5.34 -5.58 -19.38
CA ALA A 5 5.61 -6.60 -18.36
C ALA A 5 6.77 -6.22 -17.41
N ALA A 6 7.77 -5.46 -17.89
CA ALA A 6 8.86 -4.98 -17.06
C ALA A 6 8.37 -3.97 -16.01
N THR A 7 7.47 -3.06 -16.39
CA THR A 7 6.82 -2.10 -15.50
C THR A 7 5.95 -2.83 -14.48
N VAL A 8 5.17 -3.82 -14.91
CA VAL A 8 4.36 -4.66 -14.00
C VAL A 8 5.24 -5.36 -12.98
N ARG A 9 6.34 -6.00 -13.41
CA ARG A 9 7.30 -6.66 -12.51
C ARG A 9 7.88 -5.67 -11.48
N ARG A 10 8.22 -4.46 -11.92
CA ARG A 10 8.74 -3.41 -11.04
C ARG A 10 7.71 -2.98 -9.99
N VAL A 11 6.46 -2.76 -10.41
CA VAL A 11 5.37 -2.38 -9.50
C VAL A 11 5.05 -3.50 -8.51
N ALA A 12 4.99 -4.75 -8.98
CA ALA A 12 4.78 -5.92 -8.12
C ALA A 12 5.87 -6.04 -7.04
N LYS A 13 7.13 -5.81 -7.42
CA LYS A 13 8.26 -5.76 -6.46
C LYS A 13 8.10 -4.63 -5.42
N LEU A 14 7.65 -3.44 -5.83
CA LEU A 14 7.38 -2.33 -4.91
C LEU A 14 6.26 -2.67 -3.92
N ALA A 15 5.21 -3.34 -4.41
CA ALA A 15 4.07 -3.80 -3.60
C ALA A 15 4.33 -5.09 -2.80
N ARG A 16 5.51 -5.71 -2.94
CA ARG A 16 5.87 -7.02 -2.33
C ARG A 16 4.95 -8.18 -2.77
N ILE A 17 4.48 -8.14 -4.00
CA ILE A 17 3.67 -9.20 -4.62
C ILE A 17 4.58 -10.01 -5.55
N ALA A 18 4.68 -11.32 -5.31
CA ALA A 18 5.37 -12.23 -6.20
C ALA A 18 4.40 -12.74 -7.27
N GLU A 19 4.57 -12.28 -8.50
CA GLU A 19 3.77 -12.73 -9.65
C GLU A 19 4.58 -13.70 -10.52
N PRO A 20 3.97 -14.82 -10.96
CA PRO A 20 4.57 -15.69 -11.97
C PRO A 20 4.84 -14.96 -13.28
N GLU A 21 5.87 -15.36 -14.02
CA GLU A 21 6.28 -14.71 -15.26
C GLU A 21 5.15 -14.76 -16.31
N GLU A 22 4.43 -15.88 -16.38
CA GLU A 22 3.29 -16.09 -17.27
C GLU A 22 2.09 -15.16 -16.98
N ARG A 23 2.03 -14.57 -15.77
CA ARG A 23 0.98 -13.64 -15.35
C ARG A 23 1.29 -12.19 -15.71
N LEU A 24 2.54 -11.85 -16.00
CA LEU A 24 2.95 -10.45 -16.23
C LEU A 24 2.32 -9.84 -17.47
N GLU A 25 2.30 -10.56 -18.59
CA GLU A 25 1.71 -10.08 -19.86
C GLU A 25 0.18 -9.94 -19.80
N PRO A 26 -0.58 -10.91 -19.25
CA PRO A 26 -2.00 -10.71 -18.93
C PRO A 26 -2.24 -9.49 -18.04
N LEU A 27 -1.48 -9.35 -16.95
CA LEU A 27 -1.64 -8.27 -16.00
C LEU A 27 -1.31 -6.90 -16.62
N ALA A 28 -0.32 -6.82 -17.50
CA ALA A 28 -0.02 -5.61 -18.27
C ALA A 28 -1.22 -5.18 -19.12
N ARG A 29 -1.91 -6.12 -19.79
CA ARG A 29 -3.11 -5.81 -20.59
C ARG A 29 -4.28 -5.33 -19.72
N GLU A 30 -4.51 -5.99 -18.58
CA GLU A 30 -5.53 -5.59 -17.61
C GLU A 30 -5.27 -4.17 -17.09
N LEU A 31 -4.03 -3.88 -16.66
CA LEU A 31 -3.63 -2.58 -16.16
C LEU A 31 -3.72 -1.48 -17.22
N ASN A 32 -3.32 -1.75 -18.47
CA ASN A 32 -3.51 -0.79 -19.56
C ASN A 32 -4.99 -0.46 -19.77
N SER A 33 -5.88 -1.45 -19.69
CA SER A 33 -7.32 -1.23 -19.83
C SER A 33 -7.86 -0.32 -18.72
N ILE A 34 -7.39 -0.51 -17.49
CA ILE A 34 -7.74 0.36 -16.35
C ILE A 34 -7.19 1.79 -16.57
N MET A 35 -5.94 1.93 -17.04
CA MET A 35 -5.35 3.25 -17.32
C MET A 35 -6.12 4.00 -18.40
N THR A 36 -6.49 3.34 -19.50
CA THR A 36 -7.29 3.94 -20.56
C THR A 36 -8.67 4.37 -20.04
N TRP A 37 -9.27 3.63 -19.12
CA TRP A 37 -10.51 4.05 -18.48
C TRP A 37 -10.31 5.29 -17.59
N ILE A 38 -9.22 5.35 -16.82
CA ILE A 38 -8.87 6.51 -15.98
C ILE A 38 -8.57 7.76 -16.83
N GLU A 39 -8.01 7.59 -18.03
CA GLU A 39 -7.69 8.71 -18.94
C GLU A 39 -8.93 9.55 -19.32
N GLN A 40 -10.15 9.02 -19.17
CA GLN A 40 -11.41 9.78 -19.34
C GLN A 40 -11.51 10.97 -18.38
N LEU A 41 -10.86 10.91 -17.21
CA LEU A 41 -10.85 12.02 -16.24
C LEU A 41 -10.14 13.27 -16.79
N ASN A 42 -9.27 13.13 -17.81
CA ASN A 42 -8.59 14.26 -18.43
C ASN A 42 -9.52 15.15 -19.27
N GLU A 43 -10.75 14.70 -19.56
CA GLU A 43 -11.75 15.49 -20.28
C GLU A 43 -12.34 16.61 -19.40
N VAL A 44 -12.15 16.54 -18.09
CA VAL A 44 -12.67 17.50 -17.12
C VAL A 44 -11.59 18.53 -16.80
N ASP A 45 -11.90 19.81 -17.03
CA ASP A 45 -11.04 20.92 -16.60
C ASP A 45 -11.11 21.09 -15.08
N VAL A 46 -9.94 21.01 -14.45
CA VAL A 46 -9.75 21.18 -13.01
C VAL A 46 -8.82 22.35 -12.68
N GLU A 47 -8.58 23.26 -13.64
CA GLU A 47 -7.78 24.47 -13.40
C GLU A 47 -8.39 25.30 -12.26
N GLY A 48 -7.56 25.61 -11.25
CA GLY A 48 -7.98 26.36 -10.05
C GLY A 48 -8.75 25.53 -9.02
N VAL A 49 -9.10 24.27 -9.29
CA VAL A 49 -9.78 23.40 -8.32
C VAL A 49 -8.76 22.84 -7.32
N GLN A 50 -8.99 23.08 -6.02
CA GLN A 50 -8.14 22.53 -4.97
C GLN A 50 -8.40 21.03 -4.77
N PRO A 51 -7.34 20.20 -4.62
CA PRO A 51 -7.52 18.78 -4.32
C PRO A 51 -8.28 18.55 -3.01
N MET A 52 -9.25 17.65 -3.02
CA MET A 52 -9.97 17.24 -1.82
C MET A 52 -9.18 16.19 -1.03
N THR A 53 -8.77 16.52 0.19
CA THR A 53 -7.97 15.62 1.05
C THR A 53 -8.82 14.77 2.00
N SER A 54 -9.98 15.27 2.40
CA SER A 54 -10.95 14.60 3.26
C SER A 54 -12.35 15.07 2.89
N ALA A 55 -13.34 14.17 2.95
CA ALA A 55 -14.75 14.51 2.76
C ALA A 55 -15.31 15.35 3.92
N VAL A 56 -14.64 15.33 5.08
CA VAL A 56 -15.03 16.08 6.28
C VAL A 56 -13.93 17.09 6.60
N HIS A 57 -14.34 18.33 6.89
CA HIS A 57 -13.42 19.31 7.47
C HIS A 57 -13.12 18.93 8.92
N ALA A 58 -11.85 18.56 9.15
CA ALA A 58 -11.32 18.29 10.48
C ALA A 58 -10.09 19.18 10.69
N THR A 59 -10.00 19.79 11.86
CA THR A 59 -8.76 20.38 12.34
C THR A 59 -7.77 19.27 12.72
N LEU A 60 -6.48 19.57 12.76
CA LEU A 60 -5.47 18.61 13.24
C LEU A 60 -5.78 18.22 14.69
N PRO A 61 -6.12 16.94 14.98
CA PRO A 61 -6.37 16.52 16.34
C PRO A 61 -5.05 16.41 17.10
N MET A 62 -4.98 17.04 18.27
CA MET A 62 -3.85 16.89 19.18
C MET A 62 -4.15 15.76 20.16
N ARG A 63 -3.12 15.01 20.54
CA ARG A 63 -3.19 13.97 21.58
C ARG A 63 -2.44 14.46 22.82
N GLU A 64 -3.02 14.24 23.99
CA GLU A 64 -2.33 14.48 25.27
C GLU A 64 -1.12 13.55 25.44
N ASP A 65 -0.05 14.06 26.05
CA ASP A 65 1.16 13.28 26.32
C ASP A 65 1.03 12.46 27.61
N VAL A 66 0.18 11.44 27.54
CA VAL A 66 -0.09 10.51 28.64
C VAL A 66 0.05 9.06 28.20
N VAL A 67 0.39 8.18 29.14
CA VAL A 67 0.49 6.73 28.90
C VAL A 67 -0.92 6.15 28.77
N ALA A 68 -1.22 5.51 27.63
CA ALA A 68 -2.56 5.00 27.32
C ALA A 68 -2.69 3.46 27.41
N ASP A 69 -1.63 2.72 27.14
CA ASP A 69 -1.61 1.24 27.14
C ASP A 69 -0.15 0.75 27.30
N GLY A 70 0.04 -0.53 27.63
CA GLY A 70 1.35 -1.17 27.72
C GLY A 70 1.39 -2.36 28.68
N GLY A 71 2.53 -3.05 28.71
CA GLY A 71 2.83 -4.10 29.71
C GLY A 71 2.29 -5.49 29.42
N ASP A 72 1.56 -5.69 28.31
CA ASP A 72 0.99 -7.01 27.96
C ASP A 72 1.59 -7.56 26.66
N ALA A 73 2.83 -8.07 26.75
CA ALA A 73 3.52 -8.69 25.62
C ALA A 73 2.77 -9.93 25.09
N ALA A 74 2.05 -10.66 25.96
CA ALA A 74 1.28 -11.84 25.56
C ALA A 74 0.12 -11.46 24.63
N ARG A 75 -0.62 -10.40 24.95
CA ARG A 75 -1.70 -9.86 24.11
C ARG A 75 -1.16 -9.29 22.79
N VAL A 76 0.01 -8.65 22.81
CA VAL A 76 0.65 -8.11 21.58
C VAL A 76 1.07 -9.23 20.61
N LEU A 77 1.51 -10.37 21.14
CA LEU A 77 2.02 -11.49 20.33
C LEU A 77 0.95 -12.52 19.97
N SER A 78 -0.31 -12.35 20.39
CA SER A 78 -1.36 -13.37 20.24
C SER A 78 -1.65 -13.76 18.78
N ASN A 79 -1.43 -12.83 17.84
CA ASN A 79 -1.62 -13.03 16.41
C ASN A 79 -0.30 -13.19 15.64
N ALA A 80 0.83 -13.24 16.32
CA ALA A 80 2.12 -13.42 15.68
C ALA A 80 2.19 -14.80 15.01
N PRO A 81 2.51 -14.91 13.71
CA PRO A 81 2.67 -16.22 13.06
C PRO A 81 3.75 -17.07 13.72
N LYS A 82 4.80 -16.43 14.25
CA LYS A 82 5.83 -17.04 15.06
C LYS A 82 6.36 -16.03 16.07
N SER A 83 6.51 -16.46 17.32
CA SER A 83 7.10 -15.68 18.40
C SER A 83 8.07 -16.54 19.21
N ALA A 84 9.06 -15.89 19.81
CA ALA A 84 10.03 -16.52 20.71
C ALA A 84 10.55 -15.48 21.69
N ASP A 85 10.64 -15.83 22.98
CA ASP A 85 11.20 -14.98 24.05
C ASP A 85 10.65 -13.55 24.11
N GLY A 86 9.38 -13.36 23.74
CA GLY A 86 8.75 -12.04 23.69
C GLY A 86 8.97 -11.23 22.40
N PHE A 87 9.55 -11.84 21.37
CA PHE A 87 9.84 -11.21 20.08
C PHE A 87 9.03 -11.83 18.93
N TYR A 88 8.77 -11.03 17.89
CA TYR A 88 8.34 -11.54 16.58
C TYR A 88 9.51 -12.22 15.89
N VAL A 89 9.29 -13.43 15.37
CA VAL A 89 10.32 -14.18 14.65
C VAL A 89 10.14 -13.99 13.16
N VAL A 90 11.16 -13.41 12.51
CA VAL A 90 11.21 -13.17 11.06
C VAL A 90 12.51 -13.76 10.47
N PRO A 91 12.55 -14.07 9.17
CA PRO A 91 13.80 -14.39 8.49
C PRO A 91 14.84 -13.29 8.72
N LYS A 92 16.09 -13.69 8.96
CA LYS A 92 17.19 -12.74 9.14
C LYS A 92 17.30 -11.86 7.89
N VAL A 93 17.29 -10.55 8.09
CA VAL A 93 17.60 -9.60 7.02
C VAL A 93 19.09 -9.72 6.71
N VAL A 94 19.39 -10.17 5.50
CA VAL A 94 20.74 -10.25 4.93
C VAL A 94 20.77 -9.36 3.69
N GLU A 95 21.90 -8.71 3.44
CA GLU A 95 22.16 -7.88 2.25
C GLU A 95 22.61 -8.75 1.07
#